data_AF-A0AA40SPM3-F1
#
_entry.id   AF-A0AA40SPM3-F1
#
_cell.length_a   1.000
_cell.length_b   1.000
_cell.length_c   1.000
_cell.angle_alpha   90.00
_cell.angle_beta   90.00
_cell.angle_gamma   90.00
#
_symmetry.space_group_name_H-M   'P 1'
#
loop_
_entity.id
_entity.type
_entity.pdbx_description
1 polymer ?
#
loop_
_entity_poly.entity_id
_entity_poly.type
_entity_poly.pdbx_seq_one_letter_code
_entity_poly.pdbx_strand_id
1 'polypeptide(L)' 'MSDAVIAAIAIEHGATVVSFDRDFARFPALRWEVPSE' A
#
# COMPACT_ATOMS: atom_id res chain seq x y z
N MET A 1 -0.92 -7.28 12.18
CA MET A 1 -1.66 -6.35 11.31
C MET A 1 -1.43 -6.82 9.88
N SER A 2 -2.47 -7.06 9.09
CA SER A 2 -2.33 -7.62 7.73
C SER A 2 -2.22 -6.52 6.68
N ASP A 3 -1.69 -6.84 5.50
CA ASP A 3 -1.57 -5.89 4.39
C ASP A 3 -2.94 -5.34 3.96
N ALA A 4 -4.01 -6.12 4.14
CA ALA A 4 -5.37 -5.68 3.88
C ALA A 4 -5.81 -4.53 4.79
N VAL A 5 -5.40 -4.57 6.07
CA VAL A 5 -5.67 -3.48 7.03
C VAL A 5 -4.88 -2.23 6.65
N ILE A 6 -3.60 -2.39 6.27
CA ILE A 6 -2.75 -1.27 5.84
C ILE A 6 -3.30 -0.65 4.55
N ALA A 7 -3.68 -1.49 3.58
CA ALA A 7 -4.25 -1.04 2.32
C ALA A 7 -5.57 -0.29 2.54
N ALA A 8 -6.46 -0.79 3.42
CA ALA A 8 -7.71 -0.11 3.74
C ALA A 8 -7.48 1.30 4.31
N ILE A 9 -6.60 1.43 5.30
CA ILE A 9 -6.26 2.74 5.91
C ILE A 9 -5.66 3.68 4.84
N ALA A 10 -4.72 3.18 4.04
CA ALA A 10 -4.10 4.00 3.01
C ALA A 10 -5.10 4.46 1.94
N ILE A 11 -6.04 3.61 1.54
CA ILE A 11 -7.10 3.94 0.59
C ILE A 11 -8.06 4.99 1.20
N GLU A 12 -8.53 4.76 2.42
CA GLU A 12 -9.47 5.67 3.12
C GLU A 12 -8.91 7.08 3.29
N HIS A 13 -7.61 7.18 3.56
CA HIS A 13 -6.95 8.46 3.76
C HIS A 13 -6.30 9.04 2.48
N GLY A 14 -6.35 8.34 1.35
CA GLY A 14 -5.59 8.73 0.18
C GLY A 14 -4.09 8.87 0.49
N ALA A 15 -3.51 7.90 1.19
CA ALA A 15 -2.08 7.81 1.41
C ALA A 15 -1.41 6.89 0.36
N THR A 16 -0.10 7.00 0.23
CA THR A 16 0.73 6.09 -0.56
C THR A 16 1.49 5.16 0.38
N VAL A 17 1.45 3.85 0.15
CA VAL A 17 2.27 2.87 0.87
C VAL A 17 3.61 2.77 0.17
N VAL A 18 4.69 3.08 0.90
CA VAL A 18 6.07 2.94 0.41
C VAL A 18 6.67 1.70 1.07
N SER A 19 6.85 0.62 0.29
CA SER A 19 7.33 -0.66 0.80
C SER A 19 7.99 -1.49 -0.31
N PHE A 20 8.99 -2.30 0.05
CA PHE A 20 9.56 -3.30 -0.87
C PHE A 20 8.67 -4.54 -1.05
N ASP A 21 7.61 -4.67 -0.24
CA ASP A 21 6.66 -5.77 -0.31
C ASP A 21 5.74 -5.62 -1.53
N ARG A 22 5.89 -6.54 -2.49
CA ARG A 22 5.12 -6.55 -3.74
C ARG A 22 3.72 -7.08 -3.57
N ASP A 23 3.40 -7.66 -2.41
CA ASP A 23 2.06 -8.19 -2.15
C ASP A 23 1.01 -7.07 -2.08
N PHE A 24 1.42 -5.81 -1.90
CA PHE A 24 0.54 -4.64 -2.01
C PHE A 24 -0.01 -4.41 -3.42
N ALA A 25 0.65 -4.93 -4.47
CA ALA A 25 0.17 -4.83 -5.85
C ALA A 25 -1.16 -5.56 -6.08
N ARG A 26 -1.60 -6.42 -5.16
CA ARG A 26 -2.91 -7.11 -5.23
C ARG A 26 -4.11 -6.22 -4.93
N PHE A 27 -3.89 -5.01 -4.40
CA PHE A 27 -4.94 -4.07 -4.06
C PHE A 27 -5.03 -2.96 -5.13
N PRO A 28 -5.92 -3.07 -6.13
CA PRO A 28 -5.93 -2.17 -7.29
C PRO A 28 -6.24 -0.71 -6.97
N ALA A 29 -6.91 -0.42 -5.84
CA ALA A 29 -7.20 0.93 -5.39
C ALA A 29 -6.06 1.55 -4.55
N LEU A 30 -5.05 0.77 -4.18
CA LEU A 30 -3.95 1.21 -3.34
C LEU A 30 -2.89 1.94 -4.18
N ARG A 31 -2.49 3.13 -3.75
CA ARG A 31 -1.25 3.75 -4.21
C ARG A 31 -0.07 3.09 -3.50
N TRP A 32 0.74 2.35 -4.24
CA TRP A 32 1.93 1.67 -3.74
C TRP A 32 3.16 2.03 -4.57
N GLU A 33 4.24 2.34 -3.88
CA GLU A 33 5.54 2.66 -4.47
C GLU A 33 6.64 1.82 -3.81
N VAL A 34 7.62 1.42 -4.62
CA VAL A 34 8.86 0.85 -4.12
C VAL A 34 9.77 2.02 -3.74
N PRO A 35 10.40 2.03 -2.54
CA PRO A 35 11.30 3.10 -2.14
C PRO A 35 12.40 3.36 -3.19
N SER A 36 12.59 4.64 -3.55
CA SER A 36 13.79 5.11 -4.25
C SER A 36 14.74 5.76 -3.22
N GLU A 37 16.05 5.58 -3.39
CA GLU A 37 17.10 6.19 -2.55
C GLU A 37 17.01 7.72 -2.47
#